data_AF-A0A3S0R4P9-F1
#
_entry.id   AF-A0A3S0R4P9-F1
#
_cell.length_a   1.000
_cell.length_b   1.000
_cell.length_c   1.000
_cell.angle_alpha   90.00
_cell.angle_beta   90.00
_cell.angle_gamma   90.00
#
_symmetry.space_group_name_H-M   'P 1'
#
loop_
_entity.id
_entity.type
_entity.pdbx_description
1 polymer ?
#
loop_
_entity_poly.entity_id
_entity_poly.type
_entity_poly.pdbx_seq_one_letter_code
_entity_poly.pdbx_strand_id
1 'polypeptide(L)' 'LSPVTGKPVIGRFDGGRLSSDGGLLVLREVERRLRVAERLAGCIEDPRDPLRTVHSLTDIIGFRLLAI' A
#
# COMPACT_ATOMS: atom_id res chain seq x y z
N LEU A 1 -2.99 11.26 -11.90
CA LEU A 1 -3.20 11.95 -10.61
C LEU A 1 -4.14 13.11 -10.85
N SER A 2 -5.14 13.31 -9.99
CA SER A 2 -6.02 14.46 -10.11
C SER A 2 -5.22 15.77 -9.95
N PRO A 3 -5.49 16.81 -10.75
CA PRO A 3 -4.81 18.10 -10.62
C PRO A 3 -5.07 18.73 -9.25
N VAL A 4 -4.09 19.45 -8.70
CA VAL A 4 -4.25 20.29 -7.51
C VAL A 4 -4.30 21.74 -7.98
N THR A 5 -5.39 22.44 -7.71
CA THR A 5 -5.61 23.85 -8.11
C THR A 5 -5.33 24.13 -9.60
N GLY A 6 -5.68 23.18 -10.47
CA GLY A 6 -5.46 23.29 -11.92
C GLY A 6 -4.02 23.01 -12.37
N LYS A 7 -3.10 22.68 -11.45
CA LYS A 7 -1.73 22.29 -11.76
C LYS A 7 -1.62 20.77 -11.90
N PRO A 8 -1.00 20.27 -12.99
CA PRO A 8 -0.78 18.84 -13.15
C PRO A 8 0.20 18.33 -12.08
N VAL A 9 -0.13 17.19 -11.47
CA VAL A 9 0.78 16.51 -10.54
C VAL A 9 1.61 15.50 -11.34
N ILE A 10 2.92 15.75 -11.41
CA ILE A 10 3.88 14.92 -12.14
C ILE A 10 4.77 14.19 -11.13
N GLY A 11 4.70 12.86 -11.10
CA GLY A 11 5.65 12.02 -10.38
C GLY A 11 6.72 11.50 -11.34
N ARG A 12 7.99 11.83 -11.08
CA ARG A 12 9.15 11.27 -11.79
C ARG A 12 9.84 10.23 -10.91
N PHE A 13 9.99 9.02 -11.43
CA PHE A 13 10.49 7.85 -10.71
C PHE A 13 11.76 7.26 -11.35
N ASP A 14 12.37 8.01 -12.26
CA ASP A 14 13.56 7.68 -13.05
C ASP A 14 14.85 8.29 -12.50
N GLY A 15 14.81 8.94 -11.33
CA GLY A 15 15.94 9.64 -10.72
C GLY A 15 17.02 8.74 -10.07
N GLY A 16 17.00 7.43 -10.30
CA GLY A 16 17.97 6.49 -9.72
C GLY A 16 17.65 6.11 -8.27
N ARG A 17 18.67 6.05 -7.39
CA ARG A 17 18.54 5.69 -5.97
C ARG A 17 18.04 6.85 -5.10
N LEU A 18 16.86 7.38 -5.44
CA LEU A 18 16.17 8.34 -4.59
C LEU A 18 15.10 7.60 -3.78
N SER A 19 15.32 7.46 -2.48
CA SER A 19 14.24 7.11 -1.55
C SER A 19 13.38 8.35 -1.36
N SER A 20 12.48 8.62 -2.31
CA SER A 20 11.43 9.61 -2.12
C SER A 20 10.17 8.93 -1.63
N ASP A 21 9.45 9.55 -0.70
CA ASP A 21 8.09 9.17 -0.32
C ASP A 21 7.15 9.10 -1.55
N GLY A 22 7.55 9.64 -2.71
CA GLY A 22 6.88 9.44 -3.97
C GLY A 22 6.76 7.97 -4.37
N GLY A 23 7.75 7.12 -4.05
CA GLY A 23 7.68 5.67 -4.31
C GLY A 23 6.49 5.00 -3.62
N LEU A 24 6.11 5.52 -2.44
CA LEU A 24 4.94 5.06 -1.70
C LEU A 24 3.63 5.31 -2.47
N LEU A 25 3.53 6.40 -3.23
CA LEU A 25 2.36 6.67 -4.06
C LEU A 25 2.18 5.61 -5.16
N VAL A 26 3.29 5.17 -5.77
CA VAL A 26 3.27 4.11 -6.78
C VAL A 26 2.93 2.77 -6.13
N LEU A 27 3.57 2.42 -5.02
CA LEU A 27 3.27 1.18 -4.29
C LEU A 27 1.81 1.13 -3.82
N ARG A 28 1.26 2.26 -3.34
CA ARG A 28 -0.15 2.36 -2.96
C ARG A 28 -1.09 2.18 -4.15
N GLU A 29 -0.78 2.74 -5.32
CA GLU A 29 -1.59 2.53 -6.52
C GLU A 29 -1.51 1.09 -7.03
N VAL A 30 -0.33 0.46 -6.95
CA VAL A 30 -0.16 -0.97 -7.25
C VAL A 30 -1.00 -1.82 -6.29
N GLU A 31 -0.91 -1.57 -4.98
CA GLU A 31 -1.71 -2.28 -3.98
C GLU A 31 -3.21 -2.12 -4.25
N ARG A 32 -3.68 -0.90 -4.55
CA ARG A 32 -5.09 -0.63 -4.85
C ARG A 32 -5.59 -1.43 -6.06
N ARG A 33 -4.75 -1.66 -7.07
CA ARG A 33 -5.12 -2.40 -8.29
C ARG A 33 -5.05 -3.91 -8.11
N LEU A 34 -4.00 -4.39 -7.45
CA LEU A 34 -3.70 -5.82 -7.38
C LEU A 34 -4.25 -6.48 -6.11
N ARG A 35 -4.57 -5.70 -5.07
CA ARG A 35 -5.03 -6.15 -3.75
C ARG A 35 -4.09 -7.22 -3.17
N VAL A 36 -2.78 -6.94 -3.20
CA VAL A 36 -1.76 -7.94 -2.84
C VAL A 36 -1.89 -8.30 -1.36
N ALA A 37 -2.15 -7.32 -0.49
CA ALA A 37 -2.30 -7.56 0.94
C ALA A 37 -3.45 -8.53 1.25
N GLU A 38 -4.59 -8.36 0.58
CA GLU A 38 -5.75 -9.23 0.74
C GLU A 38 -5.52 -10.63 0.19
N ARG A 39 -4.89 -10.74 -0.99
CA ARG A 39 -4.55 -12.04 -1.57
C ARG A 39 -3.61 -12.84 -0.67
N LEU A 40 -2.61 -12.17 -0.11
CA LEU A 40 -1.67 -12.78 0.84
C LEU A 40 -2.37 -13.15 2.16
N ALA A 41 -3.24 -12.28 2.69
CA ALA A 41 -4.03 -12.57 3.88
C ALA A 41 -4.92 -13.82 3.67
N GLY A 42 -5.54 -13.97 2.49
CA GLY A 42 -6.35 -15.14 2.15
C GLY A 42 -5.57 -16.45 2.06
N CYS A 43 -4.25 -16.41 1.99
CA CYS A 43 -3.39 -17.61 2.04
C CYS A 43 -3.00 -18.02 3.46
N ILE A 44 -3.37 -17.25 4.48
CA ILE A 44 -2.99 -17.49 5.87
C ILE A 44 -4.23 -17.85 6.66
N GLU A 45 -4.21 -19.03 7.29
CA GLU A 45 -5.19 -19.35 8.32
C GLU A 45 -4.93 -18.47 9.54
N ASP A 46 -5.93 -17.67 9.93
CA ASP A 46 -5.83 -16.75 11.04
C ASP A 46 -6.49 -17.36 12.30
N PRO A 47 -5.71 -17.94 13.24
CA PRO A 47 -6.27 -18.59 14.43
C PRO A 47 -6.70 -17.59 15.51
N ARG A 48 -6.52 -16.28 15.27
CA ARG A 48 -6.83 -15.24 16.25
C ARG A 48 -8.34 -15.09 16.39
N ASP A 49 -8.81 -14.88 17.63
CA ASP A 49 -10.22 -14.60 17.91
C ASP A 49 -10.64 -13.27 17.23
N PRO A 50 -11.63 -13.28 16.32
CA PRO A 50 -12.10 -12.07 15.65
C PRO A 50 -12.62 -11.00 16.62
N LEU A 51 -13.19 -11.39 17.77
CA LEU A 51 -13.70 -10.45 18.78
C LEU A 51 -12.59 -9.73 19.55
N ARG A 52 -11.35 -10.24 19.45
CA ARG A 52 -10.15 -9.66 20.08
C ARG A 52 -9.16 -9.12 19.06
N THR A 53 -9.55 -9.08 17.80
CA THR A 53 -8.68 -8.66 16.70
C THR A 53 -9.10 -7.28 16.20
N VAL A 54 -8.26 -6.28 16.45
CA VAL A 54 -8.49 -4.90 15.99
C VAL A 54 -8.01 -4.69 14.55
N HIS A 55 -6.93 -5.38 14.16
CA HIS A 55 -6.31 -5.27 12.84
C HIS A 55 -6.29 -6.62 12.13
N SER A 56 -6.91 -6.67 10.96
CA SER A 56 -6.94 -7.87 10.12
C SER A 56 -5.54 -8.20 9.59
N LEU A 57 -5.33 -9.42 9.11
CA LEU A 57 -4.08 -9.75 8.40
C LEU A 57 -3.87 -8.86 7.17
N THR A 58 -4.94 -8.49 6.46
CA THR A 58 -4.87 -7.53 5.35
C THR A 58 -4.31 -6.19 5.81
N ASP A 59 -4.76 -5.65 6.95
CA ASP A 59 -4.27 -4.38 7.49
C ASP A 59 -2.79 -4.46 7.88
N ILE A 60 -2.39 -5.54 8.56
CA ILE A 60 -1.02 -5.75 9.01
C ILE A 60 -0.07 -5.91 7.82
N ILE A 61 -0.45 -6.72 6.82
CA ILE A 61 0.33 -6.92 5.61
C ILE A 61 0.42 -5.63 4.81
N GLY A 62 -0.71 -4.93 4.64
CA GLY A 62 -0.76 -3.64 3.94
C GLY A 62 0.13 -2.59 4.60
N PHE A 63 0.13 -2.51 5.93
CA PHE A 63 1.04 -1.64 6.67
C PHE A 63 2.51 -2.00 6.39
N ARG A 64 2.88 -3.28 6.45
CA ARG A 64 4.26 -3.72 6.17
C ARG A 64 4.72 -3.47 4.73
N LEU A 65 3.82 -3.58 3.76
CA LEU A 65 4.13 -3.30 2.36
C LEU A 65 4.40 -1.81 2.09
N LEU A 66 3.81 -0.93 2.89
CA LEU A 66 3.77 0.51 2.65
C LEU A 66 4.56 1.33 3.68
N ALA A 67 5.04 0.72 4.77
CA ALA A 67 5.92 1.35 5.75
C ALA A 67 7.37 1.24 5.28
N ILE A 68 7.81 2.21 4.46
CA ILE A 68 9.19 2.40 3.98
C ILE A 68 9.76 3.70 4.54
#